data_AF-A0A2E4JRN8-F1
#
_entry.id   AF-A0A2E4JRN8-F1
#
_cell.length_a   1.000
_cell.length_b   1.000
_cell.length_c   1.000
_cell.angle_alpha   90.00
_cell.angle_beta   90.00
_cell.angle_gamma   90.00
#
_symmetry.space_group_name_H-M   'P 1'
#
loop_
_entity.id
_entity.type
_entity.pdbx_description
1 polymer ?
#
loop_
_entity_poly.entity_id
_entity_poly.type
_entity_poly.pdbx_seq_one_letter_code
_entity_poly.pdbx_strand_id
1 'polypeptide(L)'
;MQKLKNRLYDIVDIVRIENISNDASRLEIWMPFITSNEHQRLLDVRVESSLTPRITYDQEFGNKILYLEAKDPGVTETEVKIRYKILKHEYSVNMDPDIVGSFNDSELKLLQKYLRPERHVPVDDRIRKLALEIVGTEQNMIGRVKRIFDHVVEHMRYNASEQSWVGSAEHALSCSTGNCNDIHALFMSLCRSINIPSRLVMGYELVEQAENCEICGYHCWVEFFAPNLGWVPVDASCSTKYGKHGLFGSLEVNHVVLSKGRDIIVEPPQKGGPILFFYSAYTEVDGVKHIDTNRNFTFRVID
;
A
#
# COMPACT_ATOMS: atom_id res chain seq x y z
N MET A 1 -6.24 28.83 -11.20
CA MET A 1 -5.92 27.39 -11.32
C MET A 1 -4.49 27.19 -10.83
N GLN A 2 -4.31 26.54 -9.69
CA GLN A 2 -2.98 26.12 -9.23
C GLN A 2 -2.49 25.04 -10.21
N LYS A 3 -1.33 25.23 -10.84
CA LYS A 3 -0.75 24.21 -11.73
C LYS A 3 -0.47 22.98 -10.86
N LEU A 4 -1.14 21.87 -11.14
CA LEU A 4 -0.83 20.58 -10.52
C LEU A 4 0.66 20.29 -10.72
N LYS A 5 1.34 19.97 -9.62
CA LYS A 5 2.74 19.57 -9.71
C LYS A 5 2.81 18.20 -10.37
N ASN A 6 3.75 18.06 -11.29
CA ASN A 6 4.11 16.78 -11.88
C ASN A 6 5.54 16.45 -11.49
N ARG A 7 5.85 15.16 -11.37
CA ARG A 7 7.21 14.71 -11.14
C ARG A 7 7.55 13.51 -12.01
N LEU A 8 8.66 13.57 -12.73
CA LEU A 8 9.17 12.45 -13.51
C LEU A 8 10.24 11.71 -12.71
N TYR A 9 10.02 10.41 -12.50
CA TYR A 9 10.96 9.54 -11.80
C TYR A 9 11.55 8.47 -12.72
N ASP A 10 12.84 8.24 -12.55
CA ASP A 10 13.56 7.06 -13.02
C ASP A 10 13.87 6.19 -11.81
N ILE A 11 13.26 5.02 -11.74
CA ILE A 11 13.31 4.11 -10.60
C ILE A 11 14.03 2.84 -11.02
N VAL A 12 14.93 2.34 -10.18
CA VAL A 12 15.62 1.06 -10.35
C VAL A 12 15.38 0.20 -9.12
N ASP A 13 14.74 -0.95 -9.31
CA ASP A 13 14.46 -1.97 -8.29
C ASP A 13 15.26 -3.23 -8.60
N ILE A 14 16.26 -3.53 -7.80
CA ILE A 14 17.11 -4.72 -7.93
C ILE A 14 16.81 -5.65 -6.77
N VAL A 15 16.41 -6.88 -7.08
CA VAL A 15 16.22 -7.94 -6.09
C VAL A 15 17.20 -9.07 -6.39
N ARG A 16 17.99 -9.44 -5.39
CA ARG A 16 18.92 -10.56 -5.39
C ARG A 16 18.38 -11.64 -4.48
N ILE A 17 18.26 -12.84 -5.02
CA ILE A 17 17.89 -14.04 -4.29
C ILE A 17 19.18 -14.83 -4.13
N GLU A 18 19.65 -14.98 -2.90
CA GLU A 18 20.94 -15.59 -2.57
C GLU A 18 20.71 -16.91 -1.81
N ASN A 19 21.76 -17.72 -1.61
CA ASN A 19 21.68 -18.98 -0.86
C ASN A 19 20.58 -19.94 -1.35
N ILE A 20 20.31 -19.96 -2.66
CA ILE A 20 19.42 -20.94 -3.27
C ILE A 20 20.13 -22.30 -3.22
N SER A 21 19.42 -23.34 -2.79
CA SER A 21 20.02 -24.67 -2.73
C SER A 21 20.33 -25.21 -4.14
N ASN A 22 21.51 -25.80 -4.33
CA ASN A 22 21.91 -26.36 -5.62
C ASN A 22 21.05 -27.56 -6.06
N ASP A 23 20.41 -28.23 -5.11
CA ASP A 23 19.46 -29.33 -5.32
C ASP A 23 18.00 -28.87 -5.31
N ALA A 24 17.75 -27.55 -5.29
CA ALA A 24 16.40 -27.02 -5.38
C ALA A 24 15.74 -27.51 -6.68
N SER A 25 14.51 -28.01 -6.55
CA SER A 25 13.71 -28.46 -7.70
C SER A 25 12.93 -27.30 -8.32
N ARG A 26 12.66 -26.25 -7.55
CA ARG A 26 11.85 -25.12 -8.00
C ARG A 26 12.20 -23.83 -7.28
N LEU A 27 12.28 -22.75 -8.05
CA LEU A 27 12.35 -21.36 -7.57
C LEU A 27 11.17 -20.59 -8.14
N GLU A 28 10.45 -19.87 -7.30
CA GLU A 28 9.33 -19.00 -7.68
C GLU A 28 9.51 -17.62 -7.04
N ILE A 29 9.37 -16.56 -7.84
CA ILE A 29 9.55 -15.17 -7.41
C ILE A 29 8.34 -14.37 -7.85
N TRP A 30 7.70 -13.67 -6.90
CA TRP A 30 6.60 -12.74 -7.16
C TRP A 30 7.02 -11.35 -6.69
N MET A 31 7.02 -10.37 -7.60
CA MET A 31 7.36 -8.98 -7.29
C MET A 31 6.18 -8.05 -7.60
N PRO A 32 5.89 -7.05 -6.74
CA PRO A 32 4.90 -6.04 -7.07
C PRO A 32 5.37 -5.25 -8.30
N PHE A 33 4.44 -4.93 -9.19
CA PHE A 33 4.75 -4.26 -10.45
C PHE A 33 4.08 -2.88 -10.50
N ILE A 34 4.87 -1.81 -10.64
CA ILE A 34 4.33 -0.45 -10.74
C ILE A 34 3.43 -0.36 -11.98
N THR A 35 2.20 0.12 -11.80
CA THR A 35 1.19 0.24 -12.87
C THR A 35 0.68 1.67 -13.01
N SER A 36 0.14 2.03 -14.18
CA SER A 36 -0.58 3.29 -14.34
C SER A 36 -1.89 3.31 -13.56
N ASN A 37 -2.26 4.47 -13.04
CA ASN A 37 -3.56 4.82 -12.48
C ASN A 37 -3.86 6.31 -12.75
N GLU A 38 -4.89 6.88 -12.12
CA GLU A 38 -5.30 8.27 -12.32
C GLU A 38 -4.24 9.31 -11.92
N HIS A 39 -3.32 8.97 -11.01
CA HIS A 39 -2.32 9.88 -10.44
C HIS A 39 -0.86 9.42 -10.64
N GLN A 40 -0.65 8.35 -11.40
CA GLN A 40 0.68 7.90 -11.83
C GLN A 40 0.60 7.24 -13.21
N ARG A 41 1.52 7.56 -14.11
CA ARG A 41 1.61 6.96 -15.44
C ARG A 41 2.93 6.23 -15.60
N LEU A 42 2.88 4.93 -15.86
CA LEU A 42 4.04 4.16 -16.29
C LEU A 42 4.37 4.53 -17.74
N LEU A 43 5.56 5.07 -17.97
CA LEU A 43 6.02 5.53 -19.30
C LEU A 43 6.91 4.52 -20.00
N ASP A 44 7.81 3.89 -19.24
CA ASP A 44 8.74 2.87 -19.74
C ASP A 44 9.00 1.88 -18.61
N VAL A 45 9.20 0.61 -18.97
CA VAL A 45 9.62 -0.43 -18.03
C VAL A 45 10.54 -1.39 -18.73
N ARG A 46 11.66 -1.73 -18.08
CA ARG A 46 12.63 -2.72 -18.55
C ARG A 46 12.90 -3.70 -17.43
N VAL A 47 12.77 -4.99 -17.74
CA VAL A 47 13.07 -6.08 -16.82
C VAL A 47 14.31 -6.79 -17.34
N GLU A 48 15.34 -6.85 -16.52
CA GLU A 48 16.59 -7.57 -16.75
C GLU A 48 16.63 -8.76 -15.77
N SER A 49 16.61 -9.99 -16.29
CA SER A 49 16.73 -11.21 -15.50
C SER A 49 17.21 -12.37 -16.37
N SER A 50 17.86 -13.36 -15.74
CA SER A 50 18.16 -14.66 -16.34
C SER A 50 16.92 -15.54 -16.50
N LEU A 51 15.87 -15.28 -15.72
CA LEU A 51 14.59 -15.98 -15.77
C LEU A 51 13.62 -15.28 -16.72
N THR A 52 12.66 -16.03 -17.27
CA THR A 52 11.63 -15.45 -18.16
C THR A 52 10.51 -14.81 -17.32
N PRO A 53 10.33 -13.48 -17.36
CA PRO A 53 9.27 -12.83 -16.62
C PRO A 53 7.91 -13.01 -17.28
N ARG A 54 6.86 -13.17 -16.46
CA ARG A 54 5.46 -13.05 -16.88
C ARG A 54 4.70 -12.10 -15.97
N ILE A 55 3.70 -11.43 -16.54
CA ILE A 55 2.77 -10.61 -15.76
C ILE A 55 1.58 -11.47 -15.35
N THR A 56 1.24 -11.43 -14.07
CA THR A 56 0.04 -12.03 -13.49
C THR A 56 -0.71 -10.99 -12.64
N TYR A 57 -1.86 -11.37 -12.09
CA TYR A 57 -2.70 -10.50 -11.28
C TYR A 57 -3.25 -11.29 -10.10
N ASP A 58 -3.20 -10.73 -8.89
CA ASP A 58 -3.93 -11.36 -7.80
C ASP A 58 -5.44 -11.23 -8.03
N GLN A 59 -6.19 -12.24 -7.59
CA GLN A 59 -7.62 -12.36 -7.86
C GLN A 59 -8.47 -11.38 -7.03
N GLU A 60 -7.97 -10.92 -5.88
CA GLU A 60 -8.79 -10.17 -4.92
C GLU A 60 -8.75 -8.66 -5.14
N PHE A 61 -7.55 -8.10 -5.34
CA PHE A 61 -7.28 -6.68 -5.48
C PHE A 61 -6.83 -6.30 -6.89
N GLY A 62 -6.47 -7.27 -7.73
CA GLY A 62 -6.05 -7.03 -9.10
C GLY A 62 -4.69 -6.33 -9.20
N ASN A 63 -3.82 -6.47 -8.19
CA ASN A 63 -2.45 -5.97 -8.26
C ASN A 63 -1.72 -6.69 -9.38
N LYS A 64 -0.95 -5.91 -10.14
CA LYS A 64 -0.10 -6.44 -11.20
C LYS A 64 1.18 -7.01 -10.57
N ILE A 65 1.52 -8.23 -10.94
CA ILE A 65 2.62 -8.99 -10.36
C ILE A 65 3.58 -9.38 -11.48
N LEU A 66 4.88 -9.17 -11.25
CA LEU A 66 5.92 -9.81 -12.05
C LEU A 66 6.22 -11.17 -11.41
N TYR A 67 5.94 -12.23 -12.15
CA TYR A 67 6.25 -13.58 -11.72
C TYR A 67 7.39 -14.16 -12.56
N LEU A 68 8.32 -14.82 -11.90
CA LEU A 68 9.41 -15.58 -12.51
C LEU A 68 9.47 -16.98 -11.87
N GLU A 69 9.76 -17.99 -12.69
CA GLU A 69 10.00 -19.35 -12.21
C GLU A 69 11.25 -19.97 -12.84
N ALA A 70 11.89 -20.87 -12.10
CA ALA A 70 12.86 -21.81 -12.61
C ALA A 70 12.54 -23.22 -12.08
N LYS A 71 12.63 -24.21 -12.95
CA LYS A 71 12.69 -25.62 -12.57
C LYS A 71 14.14 -26.05 -12.55
N ASP A 72 14.54 -26.77 -11.52
CA ASP A 72 15.91 -27.21 -11.30
C ASP A 72 16.92 -26.04 -11.53
N PRO A 73 16.79 -24.91 -10.80
CA PRO A 73 17.54 -23.69 -11.06
C PRO A 73 19.05 -23.88 -11.21
N GLY A 74 19.65 -24.83 -10.46
CA GLY A 74 21.08 -25.17 -10.59
C GLY A 74 22.02 -23.99 -10.32
N VAL A 75 21.54 -22.96 -9.61
CA VAL A 75 22.28 -21.75 -9.24
C VAL A 75 22.12 -21.48 -7.76
N THR A 76 23.13 -20.87 -7.15
CA THR A 76 23.08 -20.44 -5.75
C THR A 76 22.52 -19.03 -5.58
N GLU A 77 22.47 -18.25 -6.66
CA GLU A 77 21.95 -16.89 -6.66
C GLU A 77 21.29 -16.52 -8.00
N THR A 78 20.36 -15.58 -7.97
CA THR A 78 19.81 -14.93 -9.17
C THR A 78 19.41 -13.48 -8.88
N GLU A 79 19.38 -12.66 -9.92
CA GLU A 79 19.01 -11.24 -9.84
C GLU A 79 17.83 -10.93 -10.77
N VAL A 80 16.93 -10.08 -10.30
CA VAL A 80 15.88 -9.44 -11.09
C VAL A 80 16.01 -7.94 -10.93
N LYS A 81 16.23 -7.24 -12.04
CA LYS A 81 16.34 -5.78 -12.06
C LYS A 81 15.22 -5.20 -12.90
N ILE A 82 14.45 -4.30 -12.32
CA ILE A 82 13.38 -3.58 -13.00
C ILE A 82 13.69 -2.09 -13.00
N ARG A 83 13.75 -1.49 -14.18
CA ARG A 83 13.84 -0.04 -14.33
C ARG A 83 12.50 0.51 -14.81
N TYR A 84 11.94 1.47 -14.07
CA TYR A 84 10.70 2.15 -14.42
C TYR A 84 10.97 3.62 -14.72
N LYS A 85 10.29 4.16 -15.73
CA LYS A 85 10.06 5.59 -15.86
C LYS A 85 8.60 5.88 -15.55
N ILE A 86 8.35 6.72 -14.55
CA ILE A 86 6.98 7.05 -14.14
C ILE A 86 6.78 8.55 -14.09
N LEU A 87 5.61 8.99 -14.53
CA LEU A 87 5.13 10.36 -14.33
C LEU A 87 4.13 10.35 -13.19
N LYS A 88 4.43 11.10 -12.13
CA LYS A 88 3.56 11.30 -10.98
C LYS A 88 2.84 12.63 -11.10
N HIS A 89 1.55 12.61 -10.81
CA HIS A 89 0.72 13.79 -10.70
C HIS A 89 0.38 14.02 -9.23
N GLU A 90 0.35 15.28 -8.82
CA GLU A 90 -0.20 15.65 -7.53
C GLU A 90 -1.64 15.16 -7.45
N TYR A 91 -1.95 14.48 -6.36
CA TYR A 91 -3.27 13.97 -6.12
C TYR A 91 -3.99 14.94 -5.17
N SER A 92 -5.04 15.61 -5.63
CA SER A 92 -5.92 16.41 -4.78
C SER A 92 -7.37 16.24 -5.22
N VAL A 93 -8.21 15.71 -4.33
CA VAL A 93 -9.64 15.49 -4.57
C VAL A 93 -10.43 16.69 -4.06
N ASN A 94 -11.31 17.23 -4.91
CA ASN A 94 -12.33 18.16 -4.43
C ASN A 94 -13.39 17.38 -3.64
N MET A 95 -13.32 17.44 -2.31
CA MET A 95 -14.24 16.75 -1.40
C MET A 95 -15.42 17.62 -0.97
N ASP A 96 -15.91 18.47 -1.87
CA ASP A 96 -17.11 19.27 -1.64
C ASP A 96 -18.27 18.35 -1.21
N PRO A 97 -18.83 18.55 0.00
CA PRO A 97 -19.98 17.81 0.49
C PRO A 97 -21.15 17.71 -0.48
N ASP A 98 -21.34 18.72 -1.33
CA ASP A 98 -22.45 18.78 -2.29
C ASP A 98 -22.22 17.88 -3.52
N ILE A 99 -20.97 17.47 -3.78
CA ILE A 99 -20.60 16.54 -4.85
C ILE A 99 -20.72 15.09 -4.38
N VAL A 100 -20.41 14.86 -3.10
CA VAL A 100 -20.37 13.53 -2.50
C VAL A 100 -21.78 12.96 -2.41
N GLY A 101 -22.03 11.91 -3.20
CA GLY A 101 -23.31 11.24 -3.24
C GLY A 101 -23.57 10.37 -2.02
N SER A 102 -24.69 9.65 -2.08
CA SER A 102 -24.97 8.52 -1.18
C SER A 102 -24.67 7.21 -1.89
N PHE A 103 -24.23 6.21 -1.14
CA PHE A 103 -24.05 4.87 -1.68
C PHE A 103 -25.37 4.30 -2.17
N ASN A 104 -25.37 3.70 -3.35
CA ASN A 104 -26.44 2.80 -3.79
C ASN A 104 -26.10 1.33 -3.51
N ASP A 105 -27.11 0.45 -3.55
CA ASP A 105 -26.95 -0.97 -3.23
C ASP A 105 -25.92 -1.70 -4.12
N SER A 106 -25.80 -1.29 -5.38
CA SER A 106 -24.84 -1.89 -6.31
C SER A 106 -23.41 -1.51 -5.95
N GLU A 107 -23.17 -0.25 -5.59
CA GLU A 107 -21.87 0.22 -5.09
C GLU A 107 -21.50 -0.50 -3.79
N LEU A 108 -22.43 -0.58 -2.83
CA LEU A 108 -22.17 -1.30 -1.57
C LEU A 108 -21.82 -2.78 -1.81
N LYS A 109 -22.49 -3.43 -2.77
CA LYS A 109 -22.19 -4.81 -3.14
C LYS A 109 -20.80 -4.95 -3.75
N LEU A 110 -20.40 -4.03 -4.63
CA LEU A 110 -19.04 -4.01 -5.22
C LEU A 110 -17.96 -3.70 -4.18
N LEU A 111 -18.28 -2.87 -3.19
CA LEU A 111 -17.36 -2.41 -2.16
C LEU A 111 -17.38 -3.29 -0.91
N GLN A 112 -18.23 -4.31 -0.86
CA GLN A 112 -18.41 -5.17 0.31
C GLN A 112 -17.08 -5.72 0.83
N LYS A 113 -16.13 -6.04 -0.06
CA LYS A 113 -14.79 -6.51 0.33
C LYS A 113 -13.98 -5.52 1.16
N TYR A 114 -14.16 -4.23 0.91
CA TYR A 114 -13.49 -3.15 1.61
C TYR A 114 -14.18 -2.70 2.89
N LEU A 115 -15.27 -3.40 3.26
CA LEU A 115 -15.98 -3.25 4.53
C LEU A 115 -15.69 -4.40 5.49
N ARG A 116 -15.14 -5.52 5.00
CA ARG A 116 -14.88 -6.73 5.79
C ARG A 116 -13.76 -6.48 6.81
N PRO A 117 -13.79 -7.17 7.96
CA PRO A 117 -12.61 -7.25 8.81
C PRO A 117 -11.48 -8.02 8.11
N GLU A 118 -10.24 -7.67 8.43
CA GLU A 118 -9.03 -8.42 8.10
C GLU A 118 -8.37 -8.88 9.41
N ARG A 119 -7.40 -9.80 9.34
CA ARG A 119 -6.79 -10.43 10.54
C ARG A 119 -6.31 -9.42 11.60
N HIS A 120 -5.80 -8.29 11.15
CA HIS A 120 -5.24 -7.22 12.00
C HIS A 120 -6.00 -5.88 11.85
N VAL A 121 -7.17 -5.91 11.19
CA VAL A 121 -8.10 -4.79 11.03
C VAL A 121 -9.50 -5.27 11.45
N PRO A 122 -9.74 -5.51 12.75
CA PRO A 122 -11.04 -5.91 13.27
C PRO A 122 -12.12 -4.87 12.94
N VAL A 123 -13.35 -5.35 12.83
CA VAL A 123 -14.55 -4.53 12.65
C VAL A 123 -15.62 -5.12 13.57
N ASP A 124 -15.75 -4.54 14.76
CA ASP A 124 -16.64 -5.05 15.82
C ASP A 124 -17.41 -3.90 16.53
N ASP A 125 -18.28 -4.25 17.47
CA ASP A 125 -19.13 -3.30 18.18
C ASP A 125 -18.35 -2.32 19.07
N ARG A 126 -17.19 -2.71 19.59
CA ARG A 126 -16.34 -1.84 20.42
C ARG A 126 -15.72 -0.74 19.56
N ILE A 127 -15.18 -1.13 18.40
CA ILE A 127 -14.59 -0.20 17.44
C ILE A 127 -15.69 0.69 16.84
N ARG A 128 -16.87 0.12 16.54
CA ARG A 128 -18.03 0.88 16.08
C ARG A 128 -18.47 1.91 17.11
N LYS A 129 -18.53 1.56 18.39
CA LYS A 129 -18.88 2.49 19.46
C LYS A 129 -17.90 3.66 19.52
N LEU A 130 -16.60 3.38 19.50
CA LEU A 130 -15.55 4.40 19.47
C LEU A 130 -15.68 5.30 18.22
N ALA A 131 -15.88 4.70 17.04
CA ALA A 131 -16.06 5.45 15.80
C ALA A 131 -17.29 6.37 15.87
N LEU A 132 -18.41 5.90 16.45
CA LEU A 132 -19.62 6.71 16.65
C LEU A 132 -19.40 7.86 17.65
N GLU A 133 -18.62 7.64 18.71
CA GLU A 133 -18.23 8.69 19.67
C GLU A 133 -17.35 9.76 19.00
N ILE A 134 -16.36 9.35 18.19
CA ILE A 134 -15.46 10.24 17.46
C ILE A 134 -16.23 11.11 16.45
N VAL A 135 -17.13 10.52 15.67
CA VAL A 135 -17.88 11.28 14.66
C VAL A 135 -18.95 12.16 15.29
N GLY A 136 -19.49 11.78 16.45
CA GLY A 136 -20.52 12.52 17.16
C GLY A 136 -21.78 12.77 16.31
N THR A 137 -22.19 14.03 16.18
CA THR A 137 -23.39 14.42 15.41
C THR A 137 -23.14 14.62 13.91
N GLU A 138 -21.92 14.42 13.42
CA GLU A 138 -21.59 14.64 12.01
C GLU A 138 -22.32 13.65 11.11
N GLN A 139 -23.09 14.19 10.17
CA GLN A 139 -23.86 13.40 9.21
C GLN A 139 -23.15 13.30 7.86
N ASN A 140 -22.35 14.31 7.49
CA ASN A 140 -21.65 14.29 6.22
C ASN A 140 -20.54 13.23 6.23
N MET A 141 -20.52 12.37 5.22
CA MET A 141 -19.54 11.28 5.13
C MET A 141 -18.10 11.79 5.21
N ILE A 142 -17.72 12.81 4.43
CA ILE A 142 -16.36 13.37 4.46
C ILE A 142 -16.05 13.95 5.83
N GLY A 143 -17.01 14.67 6.43
CA GLY A 143 -16.89 15.16 7.80
C GLY A 143 -16.62 14.05 8.81
N ARG A 144 -17.33 12.92 8.71
CA ARG A 144 -17.13 11.74 9.57
C ARG A 144 -15.74 11.14 9.40
N VAL A 145 -15.29 10.93 8.16
CA VAL A 145 -13.94 10.42 7.87
C VAL A 145 -12.88 11.41 8.35
N LYS A 146 -13.10 12.72 8.19
CA LYS A 146 -12.18 13.75 8.66
C LYS A 146 -12.04 13.75 10.18
N ARG A 147 -13.13 13.58 10.93
CA ARG A 147 -13.08 13.44 12.40
C ARG A 147 -12.31 12.20 12.83
N ILE A 148 -12.50 11.07 12.14
CA ILE A 148 -11.70 9.85 12.39
C ILE A 148 -10.22 10.11 12.09
N PHE A 149 -9.91 10.73 10.96
CA PHE A 149 -8.54 11.10 10.59
C PHE A 149 -7.89 11.99 11.66
N ASP A 150 -8.57 13.07 12.07
CA ASP A 150 -8.07 14.00 13.07
C ASP A 150 -7.86 13.32 14.42
N HIS A 151 -8.80 12.47 14.84
CA HIS A 151 -8.67 11.70 16.06
C HIS A 151 -7.43 10.79 16.03
N VAL A 152 -7.25 10.02 14.95
CA VAL A 152 -6.07 9.16 14.79
C VAL A 152 -4.79 9.98 14.82
N VAL A 153 -4.74 11.10 14.10
CA VAL A 153 -3.55 11.95 14.04
C VAL A 153 -3.22 12.59 15.40
N GLU A 154 -4.23 12.96 16.18
CA GLU A 154 -4.05 13.56 17.51
C GLU A 154 -3.65 12.55 18.60
N HIS A 155 -4.12 11.31 18.51
CA HIS A 155 -3.99 10.33 19.60
C HIS A 155 -2.94 9.26 19.33
N MET A 156 -2.37 9.20 18.13
CA MET A 156 -1.29 8.28 17.80
C MET A 156 0.07 8.98 17.84
N ARG A 157 1.10 8.25 18.29
CA ARG A 157 2.51 8.63 18.12
C ARG A 157 3.17 7.73 17.10
N TYR A 158 3.71 8.32 16.02
CA TYR A 158 4.53 7.57 15.07
C TYR A 158 5.82 7.12 15.76
N ASN A 159 6.02 5.80 15.85
CA ASN A 159 7.26 5.22 16.34
C ASN A 159 7.49 3.83 15.71
N ALA A 160 8.46 3.74 14.80
CA ALA A 160 8.78 2.50 14.12
C ALA A 160 9.46 1.45 15.01
N SER A 161 10.05 1.83 16.15
CA SER A 161 10.63 0.85 17.09
C SER A 161 9.59 0.19 18.00
N GLU A 162 8.40 0.78 18.14
CA GLU A 162 7.29 0.30 18.98
C GLU A 162 6.10 -0.18 18.13
N GLN A 163 6.35 -0.56 16.88
CA GLN A 163 5.34 -1.07 15.95
C GLN A 163 4.91 -2.51 16.26
N SER A 164 3.75 -2.92 15.76
CA SER A 164 3.28 -4.31 15.91
C SER A 164 3.90 -5.29 14.91
N TRP A 165 4.58 -4.78 13.87
CA TRP A 165 5.08 -5.52 12.70
C TRP A 165 4.02 -6.12 11.78
N VAL A 166 2.78 -6.19 12.25
CA VAL A 166 1.65 -6.80 11.53
C VAL A 166 0.56 -5.78 11.19
N GLY A 167 0.77 -4.49 11.45
CA GLY A 167 -0.20 -3.42 11.19
C GLY A 167 -1.51 -3.66 11.94
N SER A 168 -1.44 -3.66 13.27
CA SER A 168 -2.53 -4.07 14.16
C SER A 168 -3.31 -2.85 14.66
N ALA A 169 -4.60 -2.78 14.30
CA ALA A 169 -5.49 -1.78 14.87
C ALA A 169 -5.62 -1.91 16.39
N GLU A 170 -5.56 -3.14 16.93
CA GLU A 170 -5.61 -3.38 18.38
C GLU A 170 -4.37 -2.84 19.10
N HIS A 171 -3.19 -3.02 18.50
CA HIS A 171 -1.95 -2.45 19.00
C HIS A 171 -2.03 -0.93 19.01
N ALA A 172 -2.46 -0.34 17.89
CA ALA A 172 -2.63 1.11 17.78
C ALA A 172 -3.62 1.66 18.83
N LEU A 173 -4.76 0.98 19.06
CA LEU A 173 -5.73 1.37 20.08
C LEU A 173 -5.20 1.25 21.50
N SER A 174 -4.46 0.19 21.80
CA SER A 174 -4.03 -0.11 23.18
C SER A 174 -2.78 0.64 23.58
N CYS A 175 -1.87 0.89 22.63
CA CYS A 175 -0.55 1.45 22.88
C CYS A 175 -0.41 2.90 22.40
N SER A 176 -1.37 3.42 21.60
CA SER A 176 -1.33 4.77 21.02
C SER A 176 -0.03 5.07 20.25
N THR A 177 0.62 4.03 19.72
CA THR A 177 1.88 4.14 18.98
C THR A 177 2.04 3.05 17.94
N GLY A 178 2.87 3.29 16.93
CA GLY A 178 3.19 2.33 15.88
C GLY A 178 3.74 3.00 14.63
N ASN A 179 3.95 2.23 13.56
CA ASN A 179 4.36 2.77 12.26
C ASN A 179 3.16 3.07 11.35
N CYS A 180 3.40 3.32 10.06
CA CYS A 180 2.34 3.57 9.08
C CYS A 180 1.27 2.46 9.06
N ASN A 181 1.67 1.19 9.01
CA ASN A 181 0.71 0.08 8.95
C ASN A 181 -0.22 0.03 10.18
N ASP A 182 0.28 0.31 11.38
CA ASP A 182 -0.53 0.31 12.62
C ASP A 182 -1.54 1.46 12.63
N ILE A 183 -1.07 2.66 12.31
CA ILE A 183 -1.89 3.88 12.27
C ILE A 183 -3.00 3.75 11.22
N HIS A 184 -2.67 3.25 10.04
CA HIS A 184 -3.62 3.05 8.96
C HIS A 184 -4.57 1.88 9.21
N ALA A 185 -4.13 0.83 9.90
CA ALA A 185 -5.02 -0.25 10.34
C ALA A 185 -6.11 0.26 11.29
N LEU A 186 -5.75 1.09 12.26
CA LEU A 186 -6.72 1.75 13.15
C LEU A 186 -7.71 2.62 12.36
N PHE A 187 -7.18 3.48 11.49
CA PHE A 187 -8.02 4.33 10.67
C PHE A 187 -9.04 3.53 9.81
N MET A 188 -8.58 2.47 9.15
CA MET A 188 -9.45 1.58 8.35
C MET A 188 -10.51 0.89 9.20
N SER A 189 -10.10 0.36 10.36
CA SER A 189 -10.99 -0.31 11.32
C SER A 189 -12.13 0.60 11.78
N LEU A 190 -11.80 1.85 12.16
CA LEU A 190 -12.79 2.87 12.53
C LEU A 190 -13.73 3.19 11.36
N CYS A 191 -13.20 3.42 10.16
CA CYS A 191 -14.02 3.71 8.97
C CYS A 191 -14.98 2.56 8.63
N ARG A 192 -14.46 1.33 8.55
CA ARG A 192 -15.25 0.14 8.18
C ARG A 192 -16.35 -0.14 9.19
N SER A 193 -16.11 0.10 10.48
CA SER A 193 -17.10 -0.10 11.56
C SER A 193 -18.36 0.76 11.42
N ILE A 194 -18.28 1.86 10.67
CA ILE A 194 -19.40 2.76 10.37
C ILE A 194 -19.78 2.77 8.88
N ASN A 195 -19.48 1.66 8.17
CA ASN A 195 -19.81 1.41 6.77
C ASN A 195 -19.12 2.34 5.76
N ILE A 196 -17.88 2.75 6.04
CA ILE A 196 -17.05 3.50 5.09
C ILE A 196 -16.01 2.54 4.49
N PRO A 197 -16.13 2.16 3.20
CA PRO A 197 -15.19 1.27 2.55
C PRO A 197 -13.79 1.89 2.53
N SER A 198 -12.79 1.12 2.94
CA SER A 198 -11.41 1.58 2.95
C SER A 198 -10.44 0.46 2.59
N ARG A 199 -9.29 0.80 2.00
CA ARG A 199 -8.25 -0.16 1.64
C ARG A 199 -6.87 0.41 1.91
N LEU A 200 -5.94 -0.48 2.27
CA LEU A 200 -4.52 -0.14 2.33
C LEU A 200 -3.95 -0.02 0.92
N VAL A 201 -3.06 0.93 0.72
CA VAL A 201 -2.23 1.07 -0.47
C VAL A 201 -0.78 0.99 -0.03
N MET A 202 -0.04 0.03 -0.56
CA MET A 202 1.40 -0.10 -0.36
C MET A 202 2.14 0.61 -1.47
N GLY A 203 3.24 1.27 -1.12
CA GLY A 203 4.01 2.05 -2.05
C GLY A 203 5.30 2.60 -1.46
N TYR A 204 5.74 3.71 -2.03
CA TYR A 204 6.89 4.46 -1.56
C TYR A 204 6.55 5.93 -1.38
N GLU A 205 7.14 6.53 -0.35
CA GLU A 205 7.30 7.97 -0.22
C GLU A 205 8.71 8.33 -0.72
N LEU A 206 8.83 8.85 -1.93
CA LEU A 206 10.11 9.19 -2.56
C LEU A 206 10.64 10.53 -2.03
N VAL A 207 11.39 10.49 -0.93
CA VAL A 207 11.99 11.69 -0.32
C VAL A 207 13.37 11.98 -0.93
N GLU A 208 13.51 13.14 -1.59
CA GLU A 208 14.76 13.56 -2.22
C GLU A 208 15.84 13.85 -1.16
N GLN A 209 16.91 13.06 -1.13
CA GLN A 209 18.12 13.28 -0.34
C GLN A 209 19.35 13.03 -1.23
N ALA A 210 19.79 14.07 -1.98
CA ALA A 210 20.95 14.08 -2.90
C ALA A 210 20.93 13.02 -4.06
N GLU A 211 21.93 13.05 -4.94
CA GLU A 211 21.99 12.20 -6.16
C GLU A 211 22.04 10.70 -5.82
N ASN A 212 21.14 9.89 -6.41
CA ASN A 212 20.90 8.47 -6.10
C ASN A 212 20.37 8.20 -4.68
N CYS A 213 19.09 8.52 -4.46
CA CYS A 213 18.44 8.23 -3.19
C CYS A 213 18.15 6.72 -3.07
N GLU A 214 18.71 6.09 -2.05
CA GLU A 214 18.26 4.78 -1.56
C GLU A 214 17.02 4.99 -0.67
N ILE A 215 15.99 4.16 -0.82
CA ILE A 215 14.79 4.28 0.00
C ILE A 215 14.94 3.47 1.28
N CYS A 216 14.76 4.13 2.43
CA CYS A 216 14.83 3.52 3.76
C CYS A 216 13.71 2.51 4.10
N GLY A 217 12.85 2.14 3.14
CA GLY A 217 11.76 1.18 3.37
C GLY A 217 10.57 1.35 2.44
N TYR A 218 9.46 0.72 2.81
CA TYR A 218 8.15 0.93 2.19
C TYR A 218 7.39 2.05 2.90
N HIS A 219 6.36 2.55 2.23
CA HIS A 219 5.33 3.37 2.86
C HIS A 219 3.95 2.78 2.57
N CYS A 220 2.96 3.13 3.38
CA CYS A 220 1.59 2.82 3.09
C CYS A 220 0.69 4.00 3.43
N TRP A 221 -0.48 4.02 2.82
CA TRP A 221 -1.56 4.95 3.14
C TRP A 221 -2.90 4.27 2.92
N VAL A 222 -3.99 4.97 3.19
CA VAL A 222 -5.34 4.44 3.01
C VAL A 222 -6.03 5.17 1.89
N GLU A 223 -6.84 4.47 1.13
CA GLU A 223 -7.89 5.09 0.33
C GLU A 223 -9.25 4.71 0.93
N PHE A 224 -10.13 5.69 1.13
CA PHE A 224 -11.54 5.45 1.44
C PHE A 224 -12.38 5.74 0.21
N PHE A 225 -13.47 4.99 0.00
CA PHE A 225 -14.34 5.23 -1.13
C PHE A 225 -15.41 6.26 -0.78
N ALA A 226 -15.55 7.32 -1.58
CA ALA A 226 -16.65 8.29 -1.48
C ALA A 226 -17.50 8.25 -2.77
N PRO A 227 -18.83 8.11 -2.67
CA PRO A 227 -19.71 8.11 -3.84
C PRO A 227 -19.52 9.37 -4.71
N ASN A 228 -19.59 9.19 -6.04
CA ASN A 228 -19.27 10.19 -7.08
C ASN A 228 -17.80 10.67 -7.15
N LEU A 229 -16.97 10.42 -6.13
CA LEU A 229 -15.55 10.80 -6.13
C LEU A 229 -14.61 9.61 -6.37
N GLY A 230 -15.02 8.40 -6.00
CA GLY A 230 -14.17 7.21 -6.08
C GLY A 230 -13.25 7.06 -4.85
N TRP A 231 -12.03 6.60 -5.07
CA TRP A 231 -11.07 6.26 -3.99
C TRP A 231 -10.26 7.48 -3.56
N VAL A 232 -10.61 8.08 -2.43
CA VAL A 232 -9.99 9.28 -1.88
C VAL A 232 -8.83 8.90 -0.93
N PRO A 233 -7.63 9.47 -1.09
CA PRO A 233 -6.46 9.07 -0.32
C PRO A 233 -6.39 9.79 1.01
N VAL A 234 -5.82 9.13 2.02
CA VAL A 234 -5.48 9.72 3.30
C VAL A 234 -4.20 9.11 3.84
N ASP A 235 -3.30 9.96 4.31
CA ASP A 235 -2.11 9.52 5.02
C ASP A 235 -2.06 10.11 6.44
N ALA A 236 -2.69 9.37 7.35
CA ALA A 236 -2.67 9.68 8.77
C ALA A 236 -1.26 9.51 9.38
N SER A 237 -0.43 8.60 8.86
CA SER A 237 0.87 8.31 9.46
C SER A 237 1.89 9.43 9.26
N CYS A 238 1.99 9.99 8.04
CA CYS A 238 2.84 11.14 7.78
C CYS A 238 2.30 12.39 8.47
N SER A 239 0.96 12.54 8.56
CA SER A 239 0.35 13.62 9.33
C SER A 239 0.67 13.55 10.82
N THR A 240 0.68 12.34 11.40
CA THR A 240 1.14 12.09 12.79
C THR A 240 2.63 12.38 12.94
N LYS A 241 3.47 11.98 11.97
CA LYS A 241 4.92 12.07 12.06
C LYS A 241 5.47 13.49 11.85
N TYR A 242 4.93 14.23 10.87
CA TYR A 242 5.47 15.50 10.40
C TYR A 242 4.55 16.71 10.64
N GLY A 243 3.30 16.49 11.09
CA GLY A 243 2.33 17.55 11.37
C GLY A 243 1.16 17.61 10.38
N LYS A 244 0.03 18.16 10.84
CA LYS A 244 -1.30 18.10 10.19
C LYS A 244 -1.47 19.01 8.97
N HIS A 245 -0.80 18.82 7.84
CA HIS A 245 -1.16 19.59 6.64
C HIS A 245 -1.14 18.77 5.34
N GLY A 246 -2.30 18.72 4.66
CA GLY A 246 -2.38 18.38 3.24
C GLY A 246 -2.40 16.90 2.86
N LEU A 247 -2.63 15.98 3.80
CA LEU A 247 -2.68 14.53 3.51
C LEU A 247 -4.06 13.89 3.78
N PHE A 248 -5.12 14.70 3.78
CA PHE A 248 -6.50 14.24 3.78
C PHE A 248 -7.14 14.64 2.45
N GLY A 249 -7.45 13.67 1.60
CA GLY A 249 -7.93 13.90 0.23
C GLY A 249 -6.85 14.33 -0.75
N SER A 250 -5.58 14.33 -0.34
CA SER A 250 -4.46 14.67 -1.20
C SER A 250 -3.21 13.86 -0.86
N LEU A 251 -2.39 13.61 -1.87
CA LEU A 251 -1.05 13.05 -1.75
C LEU A 251 -0.09 13.84 -2.63
N GLU A 252 1.12 14.01 -2.12
CA GLU A 252 2.19 14.62 -2.87
C GLU A 252 2.68 13.72 -4.01
N VAL A 253 3.38 14.33 -4.98
CA VAL A 253 3.94 13.64 -6.15
C VAL A 253 4.93 12.53 -5.80
N ASN A 254 5.45 12.51 -4.57
CA ASN A 254 6.37 11.49 -4.08
C ASN A 254 5.71 10.16 -3.70
N HIS A 255 4.38 10.04 -3.69
CA HIS A 255 3.67 8.80 -3.36
C HIS A 255 3.49 7.89 -4.57
N VAL A 256 4.33 6.86 -4.70
CA VAL A 256 4.29 5.88 -5.79
C VAL A 256 3.56 4.62 -5.34
N VAL A 257 2.50 4.22 -6.04
CA VAL A 257 1.69 3.04 -5.70
C VAL A 257 2.32 1.79 -6.26
N LEU A 258 2.41 0.75 -5.43
CA LEU A 258 2.81 -0.61 -5.83
C LEU A 258 1.64 -1.59 -5.82
N SER A 259 0.97 -1.73 -4.69
CA SER A 259 -0.08 -2.72 -4.49
C SER A 259 -1.14 -2.21 -3.53
N LYS A 260 -2.25 -2.93 -3.45
CA LYS A 260 -3.46 -2.57 -2.72
C LYS A 260 -3.95 -3.78 -1.96
N GLY A 261 -4.51 -3.53 -0.78
CA GLY A 261 -5.00 -4.57 0.11
C GLY A 261 -3.93 -5.14 1.03
N ARG A 262 -4.35 -6.14 1.79
CA ARG A 262 -3.57 -6.89 2.78
C ARG A 262 -3.87 -8.37 2.59
N ASP A 263 -3.03 -9.23 3.14
CA ASP A 263 -3.22 -10.68 3.10
C ASP A 263 -3.37 -11.21 1.65
N ILE A 264 -2.47 -10.78 0.77
CA ILE A 264 -2.53 -11.04 -0.68
C ILE A 264 -2.15 -12.49 -0.98
N ILE A 265 -2.98 -13.15 -1.79
CA ILE A 265 -2.63 -14.40 -2.50
C ILE A 265 -2.18 -14.02 -3.90
N VAL A 266 -0.92 -14.31 -4.23
CA VAL A 266 -0.34 -13.97 -5.53
C VAL A 266 -0.75 -14.98 -6.61
N GLU A 267 -0.45 -14.69 -7.87
CA GLU A 267 -0.78 -15.57 -9.00
C GLU A 267 0.51 -15.96 -9.76
N PRO A 268 0.80 -17.25 -9.98
CA PRO A 268 0.11 -18.41 -9.39
C PRO A 268 0.15 -18.38 -7.86
N PRO A 269 -0.80 -19.04 -7.16
CA PRO A 269 -0.83 -19.07 -5.71
C PRO A 269 0.47 -19.60 -5.13
N GLN A 270 1.04 -18.85 -4.19
CA GLN A 270 2.19 -19.27 -3.41
C GLN A 270 1.81 -20.44 -2.49
N LYS A 271 2.79 -21.24 -2.05
CA LYS A 271 2.58 -22.35 -1.10
C LYS A 271 2.48 -21.87 0.35
N GLY A 272 3.19 -20.80 0.68
CA GLY A 272 3.10 -20.14 1.97
C GLY A 272 1.76 -19.47 2.21
N GLY A 273 1.62 -18.87 3.39
CA GLY A 273 0.42 -18.10 3.74
C GLY A 273 0.28 -16.80 2.93
N PRO A 274 -0.85 -16.09 3.13
CA PRO A 274 -1.07 -14.78 2.53
C PRO A 274 0.06 -13.79 2.84
N ILE A 275 0.40 -12.97 1.86
CA ILE A 275 1.41 -11.91 1.99
C ILE A 275 0.75 -10.70 2.62
N LEU A 276 1.07 -10.44 3.89
CA LEU A 276 0.44 -9.36 4.65
C LEU A 276 0.63 -7.97 4.00
N PHE A 277 1.85 -7.66 3.57
CA PHE A 277 2.21 -6.42 2.89
C PHE A 277 3.03 -6.73 1.65
N PHE A 278 2.50 -6.48 0.45
CA PHE A 278 3.17 -6.81 -0.81
C PHE A 278 3.89 -5.60 -1.41
N TYR A 279 5.03 -5.23 -0.83
CA TYR A 279 5.85 -4.10 -1.27
C TYR A 279 7.21 -4.52 -1.86
N SER A 280 7.63 -5.76 -1.66
CA SER A 280 8.91 -6.32 -2.13
C SER A 280 8.68 -7.70 -2.72
N ALA A 281 9.73 -8.29 -3.30
CA ALA A 281 9.71 -9.67 -3.75
C ALA A 281 9.32 -10.64 -2.62
N TYR A 282 8.45 -11.58 -2.97
CA TYR A 282 8.20 -12.80 -2.22
C TYR A 282 8.79 -13.96 -3.02
N THR A 283 9.56 -14.81 -2.37
CA THR A 283 10.29 -15.88 -3.03
C THR A 283 10.01 -17.20 -2.32
N GLU A 284 9.81 -18.27 -3.09
CA GLU A 284 9.79 -19.63 -2.58
C GLU A 284 10.84 -20.49 -3.27
N VAL A 285 11.54 -21.30 -2.47
CA VAL A 285 12.39 -22.40 -2.94
C VAL A 285 11.73 -23.69 -2.49
N ASP A 286 11.40 -24.57 -3.43
CA ASP A 286 10.66 -25.82 -3.19
C ASP A 286 9.36 -25.64 -2.38
N GLY A 287 8.67 -24.51 -2.59
CA GLY A 287 7.42 -24.17 -1.91
C GLY A 287 7.60 -23.68 -0.46
N VAL A 288 8.82 -23.39 -0.03
CA VAL A 288 9.13 -22.80 1.28
C VAL A 288 9.56 -21.36 1.08
N LYS A 289 9.00 -20.44 1.88
CA LYS A 289 9.38 -19.02 1.84
C LYS A 289 10.88 -18.87 2.05
N HIS A 290 11.53 -18.27 1.08
CA HIS A 290 12.96 -17.97 1.10
C HIS A 290 13.20 -16.58 1.70
N ILE A 291 14.16 -16.48 2.61
CA ILE A 291 14.42 -15.24 3.39
C ILE A 291 15.65 -14.46 2.91
N ASP A 292 16.59 -15.13 2.22
CA ASP A 292 17.82 -14.50 1.73
C ASP A 292 17.53 -13.78 0.40
N THR A 293 16.73 -12.73 0.51
CA THR A 293 16.31 -11.86 -0.59
C THR A 293 16.71 -10.43 -0.26
N ASN A 294 17.79 -9.97 -0.90
CA ASN A 294 18.30 -8.62 -0.76
C ASN A 294 17.69 -7.71 -1.82
N ARG A 295 17.31 -6.51 -1.42
CA ARG A 295 16.69 -5.55 -2.32
C ARG A 295 17.39 -4.21 -2.26
N ASN A 296 17.72 -3.67 -3.43
CA ASN A 296 18.23 -2.32 -3.61
C ASN A 296 17.26 -1.55 -4.49
N PHE A 297 16.61 -0.54 -3.93
CA PHE A 297 15.68 0.33 -4.63
C PHE A 297 16.21 1.76 -4.63
N THR A 298 16.43 2.30 -5.82
CA THR A 298 16.91 3.67 -6.01
C THR A 298 16.00 4.43 -6.96
N PHE A 299 16.03 5.76 -6.85
CA PHE A 299 15.34 6.63 -7.79
C PHE A 299 16.14 7.91 -8.09
N ARG A 300 15.78 8.54 -9.21
CA ARG A 300 16.19 9.89 -9.59
C ARG A 300 14.98 10.67 -10.10
N VAL A 301 14.94 11.96 -9.79
CA VAL A 301 14.08 12.91 -10.47
C VAL A 301 14.72 13.29 -11.80
N ILE A 302 13.95 13.29 -12.88
CA ILE A 302 14.46 13.46 -14.25
C ILE A 302 13.65 14.48 -15.09
N ASP A 303 12.93 15.40 -14.43
CA ASP A 303 12.26 16.54 -15.07
C ASP A 303 13.00 17.87 -14.93
#